data_AF-A0A498P524-F1
#
_entry.id   AF-A0A498P524-F1
#
_cell.length_a   1.000
_cell.length_b   1.000
_cell.length_c   1.000
_cell.angle_alpha   90.00
_cell.angle_beta   90.00
_cell.angle_gamma   90.00
#
_symmetry.space_group_name_H-M   'P 1'
#
loop_
_entity.id
_entity.type
_entity.pdbx_description
1 polymer ?
#
loop_
_entity_poly.entity_id
_entity_poly.type
_entity_poly.pdbx_seq_one_letter_code
_entity_poly.pdbx_strand_id
1 'polypeptide(L)'
;MKRALALIDSKMAQAKNWLRDPHAQPGDPGEQAIRQILDEAGKVGELCAGKERRDIVGTAKTLGQLTEQELKGKMQEAMTQEVSDIFSDTTTPVKLLAVAATAPPDAPNRDEVFDERAANFENHAGRLGATAEKAAAVGTANKSTVEGIQAAVKSARDLTPQVTHGLHPHETKAD
;
A
#
# COMPACT_ATOMS: atom_id res chain seq x y z
N MET A 1 26.04 -29.40 5.99
CA MET A 1 26.66 -28.35 5.14
C MET A 1 26.32 -28.47 3.65
N LYS A 2 26.49 -29.62 2.97
CA LYS A 2 26.17 -29.76 1.52
C LYS A 2 24.75 -29.33 1.10
N ARG A 3 23.74 -29.61 1.92
CA ARG A 3 22.33 -29.22 1.64
C ARG A 3 22.12 -27.69 1.70
N ALA A 4 22.74 -27.02 2.66
CA ALA A 4 22.64 -25.57 2.84
C ALA A 4 23.26 -24.81 1.65
N LEU A 5 24.46 -25.23 1.22
CA LEU A 5 25.13 -24.64 0.06
C LEU A 5 24.31 -24.81 -1.23
N ALA A 6 23.74 -25.99 -1.46
CA ALA A 6 22.90 -26.24 -2.63
C ALA A 6 21.64 -25.34 -2.67
N LEU A 7 21.03 -25.07 -1.50
CA LEU A 7 19.90 -24.15 -1.40
C LEU A 7 20.33 -22.72 -1.70
N ILE A 8 21.44 -22.27 -1.10
CA ILE A 8 21.98 -20.93 -1.33
C ILE A 8 22.26 -20.71 -2.82
N ASP A 9 22.94 -21.65 -3.48
CA ASP A 9 23.26 -21.57 -4.90
C ASP A 9 22.00 -21.53 -5.77
N SER A 10 21.01 -22.38 -5.45
CA SER A 10 19.73 -22.42 -6.17
C SER A 10 18.93 -21.10 -6.06
N LYS A 11 19.04 -20.42 -4.93
CA LYS A 11 18.32 -19.16 -4.63
C LYS A 11 19.08 -17.91 -5.05
N MET A 12 20.39 -18.01 -5.24
CA MET A 12 21.28 -16.89 -5.53
C MET A 12 20.87 -16.11 -6.78
N ALA A 13 20.45 -16.79 -7.84
CA ALA A 13 20.01 -16.14 -9.08
C ALA A 13 18.74 -15.30 -8.88
N GLN A 14 17.76 -15.83 -8.13
CA GLN A 14 16.52 -15.13 -7.83
C GLN A 14 16.79 -13.88 -6.98
N ALA A 15 17.62 -14.02 -5.95
CA ALA A 15 18.05 -12.91 -5.11
C ALA A 15 18.77 -11.81 -5.91
N LYS A 16 19.75 -12.18 -6.75
CA LYS A 16 20.49 -11.21 -7.58
C LYS A 16 19.59 -10.49 -8.58
N ASN A 17 18.65 -11.19 -9.20
CA ASN A 17 17.74 -10.58 -10.15
C ASN A 17 16.81 -9.57 -9.46
N TRP A 18 16.29 -9.92 -8.28
CA TRP A 18 15.43 -9.02 -7.51
C TRP A 18 16.16 -7.77 -6.99
N LEU A 19 17.42 -7.90 -6.59
CA LEU A 19 18.25 -6.75 -6.21
C LEU A 19 18.60 -5.83 -7.39
N ARG A 20 18.60 -6.37 -8.62
CA ARG A 20 18.90 -5.59 -9.83
C ARG A 20 17.66 -4.97 -10.47
N ASP A 21 16.48 -5.49 -10.13
CA ASP A 21 15.22 -5.05 -10.71
C ASP A 21 14.71 -3.80 -9.96
N PRO A 22 14.66 -2.62 -10.62
CA PRO A 22 14.10 -1.41 -10.03
C PRO A 22 12.61 -1.52 -9.73
N HIS A 23 11.89 -2.40 -10.43
CA HIS A 23 10.44 -2.59 -10.30
C HIS A 23 10.06 -3.77 -9.39
N ALA A 24 11.04 -4.53 -8.90
CA ALA A 24 10.78 -5.65 -8.00
C ALA A 24 10.08 -5.18 -6.71
N GLN A 25 9.03 -5.91 -6.32
CA GLN A 25 8.15 -5.55 -5.21
C GLN A 25 8.45 -6.34 -3.93
N PRO A 26 8.03 -5.80 -2.77
CA PRO A 26 7.93 -6.57 -1.53
C PRO A 26 7.07 -7.83 -1.72
N GLY A 27 7.53 -8.96 -1.19
CA GLY A 27 6.84 -10.26 -1.24
C GLY A 27 7.21 -11.13 -2.45
N ASP A 28 7.93 -10.58 -3.42
CA ASP A 28 8.34 -11.31 -4.63
C ASP A 28 9.20 -12.55 -4.30
N PRO A 29 9.21 -13.57 -5.17
CA PRO A 29 10.02 -14.77 -4.98
C PRO A 29 11.52 -14.50 -4.75
N GLY A 30 12.03 -13.40 -5.30
CA GLY A 30 13.42 -12.99 -5.10
C GLY A 30 13.72 -12.43 -3.70
N GLU A 31 12.80 -11.70 -3.08
CA GLU A 31 12.92 -11.28 -1.67
C GLU A 31 12.89 -12.51 -0.75
N GLN A 32 11.96 -13.44 -1.00
CA GLN A 32 11.88 -14.70 -0.26
C GLN A 32 13.16 -15.52 -0.39
N ALA A 33 13.77 -15.51 -1.57
CA ALA A 33 15.06 -16.15 -1.82
C ALA A 33 16.17 -15.53 -0.98
N ILE A 34 16.22 -14.20 -0.83
CA ILE A 34 17.20 -13.53 0.05
C ILE A 34 17.00 -13.97 1.51
N ARG A 35 15.76 -13.93 2.02
CA ARG A 35 15.46 -14.34 3.41
C ARG A 35 15.90 -15.79 3.68
N GLN A 36 15.65 -16.69 2.72
CA GLN A 36 16.09 -18.09 2.82
C GLN A 36 17.62 -18.24 2.79
N ILE A 37 18.33 -17.47 1.94
CA ILE A 37 19.79 -17.46 1.91
C ILE A 37 20.36 -16.98 3.25
N LEU A 38 19.79 -15.94 3.84
CA LEU A 38 20.25 -15.37 5.12
C LEU A 38 20.02 -16.35 6.29
N ASP A 39 18.85 -16.99 6.35
CA ASP A 39 18.55 -18.02 7.35
C ASP A 39 19.55 -19.19 7.27
N GLU A 40 19.80 -19.66 6.05
CA GLU A 40 20.69 -20.79 5.83
C GLU A 40 22.17 -20.43 6.07
N ALA A 41 22.57 -19.21 5.72
CA ALA A 41 23.89 -18.68 6.07
C ALA A 41 24.06 -18.54 7.59
N GLY A 42 23.01 -18.17 8.32
CA GLY A 42 22.98 -18.14 9.78
C GLY A 42 23.24 -19.52 10.38
N LYS A 43 22.47 -20.53 9.96
CA LYS A 43 22.65 -21.93 10.39
C LYS A 43 24.03 -22.47 10.08
N VAL A 44 24.59 -22.16 8.91
CA VAL A 44 25.96 -22.56 8.56
C VAL A 44 26.97 -21.85 9.46
N GLY A 45 26.78 -20.55 9.72
CA GLY A 45 27.64 -19.76 10.60
C GLY A 45 27.67 -20.29 12.04
N GLU A 46 26.55 -20.78 12.56
CA GLU A 46 26.47 -21.42 13.89
C GLU A 46 27.28 -22.71 14.00
N LEU A 47 27.43 -23.44 12.90
CA LEU A 47 28.21 -24.68 12.82
C LEU A 47 29.72 -24.42 12.62
N CYS A 48 30.10 -23.18 12.31
CA CYS A 48 31.49 -22.77 12.16
C CYS A 48 32.09 -22.31 13.51
N ALA A 49 33.42 -22.29 13.60
CA ALA A 49 34.13 -21.76 14.76
C ALA A 49 35.05 -20.61 14.36
N GLY A 50 35.58 -19.88 15.34
CA GLY A 50 36.68 -18.93 15.12
C GLY A 50 36.32 -17.76 14.20
N LYS A 51 37.19 -17.52 13.21
CA LYS A 51 37.09 -16.37 12.30
C LYS A 51 36.00 -16.59 11.25
N GLU A 52 35.90 -17.80 10.71
CA GLU A 52 34.93 -18.17 9.68
C GLU A 52 33.50 -17.93 10.13
N ARG A 53 33.17 -18.31 11.38
CA ARG A 53 31.85 -18.02 11.97
C ARG A 53 31.56 -16.52 12.00
N ARG A 54 32.51 -15.72 12.47
CA ARG A 54 32.33 -14.25 12.55
C ARG A 54 32.13 -13.64 11.17
N ASP A 55 32.89 -14.09 10.19
CA ASP A 55 32.80 -13.58 8.82
C ASP A 55 31.45 -13.95 8.17
N ILE A 56 30.99 -15.21 8.30
CA ILE A 56 29.72 -15.68 7.75
C ILE A 56 28.54 -14.95 8.40
N VAL A 57 28.47 -14.95 9.73
CA VAL A 57 27.37 -14.31 10.47
C VAL A 57 27.39 -12.79 10.27
N GLY A 58 28.58 -12.18 10.25
CA GLY A 58 28.74 -10.75 10.00
C GLY A 58 28.25 -10.37 8.59
N THR A 59 28.65 -11.12 7.57
CA THR A 59 28.22 -10.88 6.18
C THR A 59 26.72 -11.08 6.03
N ALA A 60 26.16 -12.16 6.58
CA ALA A 60 24.71 -12.41 6.55
C ALA A 60 23.94 -11.28 7.24
N LYS A 61 24.40 -10.79 8.39
CA LYS A 61 23.77 -9.66 9.08
C LYS A 61 23.80 -8.39 8.24
N THR A 62 24.94 -8.02 7.66
CA THR A 62 25.07 -6.84 6.80
C THR A 62 24.17 -6.94 5.58
N LEU A 63 24.12 -8.11 4.93
CA LEU A 63 23.22 -8.34 3.80
C LEU A 63 21.74 -8.24 4.21
N GLY A 64 21.38 -8.75 5.39
CA GLY A 64 20.04 -8.57 5.96
C GLY A 64 19.68 -7.11 6.13
N GLN A 65 20.56 -6.32 6.76
CA GLN A 65 20.35 -4.89 6.98
C GLN A 65 20.21 -4.10 5.68
N LEU A 66 21.05 -4.38 4.67
CA LEU A 66 20.96 -3.74 3.36
C LEU A 66 19.65 -4.10 2.65
N THR A 67 19.25 -5.37 2.70
CA THR A 67 18.00 -5.84 2.09
C THR A 67 16.79 -5.18 2.76
N GLU A 68 16.78 -5.06 4.09
CA GLU A 68 15.74 -4.37 4.85
C GLU A 68 15.65 -2.88 4.47
N GLN A 69 16.80 -2.21 4.33
CA GLN A 69 16.85 -0.80 3.93
C GLN A 69 16.32 -0.59 2.50
N GLU A 70 16.75 -1.41 1.54
CA GLU A 70 16.27 -1.38 0.16
C GLU A 70 14.76 -1.62 0.09
N LEU A 71 14.26 -2.62 0.84
CA LEU A 71 12.83 -2.91 0.91
C LEU A 71 12.04 -1.72 1.44
N LYS A 72 12.52 -1.10 2.52
CA LYS A 72 11.90 0.11 3.08
C LYS A 72 11.87 1.25 2.06
N GLY A 73 12.97 1.47 1.32
CA GLY A 73 13.03 2.47 0.26
C GLY A 73 11.98 2.22 -0.82
N LYS A 74 11.92 0.99 -1.35
CA LYS A 74 10.93 0.59 -2.36
C LYS A 74 9.48 0.73 -1.87
N MET A 75 9.21 0.36 -0.62
CA MET A 75 7.88 0.55 -0.01
C MET A 75 7.50 2.03 0.08
N GLN A 76 8.44 2.90 0.45
CA GLN A 76 8.21 4.35 0.52
C GLN A 76 8.02 4.99 -0.86
N GLU A 77 8.77 4.56 -1.86
CA GLU A 77 8.61 5.02 -3.24
C GLU A 77 7.25 4.61 -3.81
N ALA A 78 6.88 3.33 -3.68
CA ALA A 78 5.58 2.83 -4.11
C ALA A 78 4.43 3.56 -3.40
N MET A 79 4.58 3.84 -2.10
CA MET A 79 3.62 4.62 -1.34
C MET A 79 3.50 6.06 -1.86
N THR A 80 4.63 6.70 -2.16
CA THR A 80 4.66 8.08 -2.66
C THR A 80 3.94 8.17 -4.00
N GLN A 81 4.13 7.19 -4.88
CA GLN A 81 3.43 7.11 -6.15
C GLN A 81 1.93 6.89 -5.95
N GLU A 82 1.53 5.92 -5.10
CA GLU A 82 0.12 5.66 -4.82
C GLU A 82 -0.59 6.91 -4.24
N VAL A 83 0.05 7.60 -3.28
CA VAL A 83 -0.46 8.85 -2.72
C VAL A 83 -0.59 9.92 -3.80
N SER A 84 0.44 10.12 -4.63
CA SER A 84 0.41 11.10 -5.71
C SER A 84 -0.76 10.86 -6.67
N ASP A 85 -0.98 9.61 -7.08
CA ASP A 85 -2.03 9.26 -8.04
C ASP A 85 -3.42 9.45 -7.44
N ILE A 86 -3.65 8.96 -6.23
CA ILE A 86 -4.97 8.97 -5.58
C ILE A 86 -5.35 10.37 -5.06
N PHE A 87 -4.38 11.14 -4.54
CA PHE A 87 -4.63 12.49 -4.01
C PHE A 87 -4.52 13.60 -5.06
N SER A 88 -4.17 13.26 -6.31
CA SER A 88 -4.11 14.23 -7.41
C SER A 88 -5.46 14.90 -7.69
N ASP A 89 -6.57 14.17 -7.55
CA ASP A 89 -7.92 14.68 -7.71
C ASP A 89 -8.86 14.16 -6.62
N THR A 90 -8.95 14.93 -5.54
CA THR A 90 -9.79 14.62 -4.38
C THR A 90 -11.21 15.17 -4.49
N THR A 91 -11.50 16.01 -5.49
CA THR A 91 -12.73 16.82 -5.50
C THR A 91 -13.67 16.54 -6.65
N THR A 92 -13.19 15.99 -7.77
CA THR A 92 -14.06 15.70 -8.92
C THR A 92 -15.20 14.76 -8.58
N PRO A 93 -15.02 13.64 -7.86
CA PRO A 93 -16.12 12.72 -7.58
C PRO A 93 -17.27 13.38 -6.81
N VAL A 94 -16.98 14.21 -5.80
CA VAL A 94 -18.03 14.94 -5.06
C VAL A 94 -18.67 16.05 -5.89
N LYS A 95 -17.92 16.71 -6.77
CA LYS A 95 -18.48 17.71 -7.70
C LYS A 95 -19.45 17.06 -8.69
N LEU A 96 -19.08 15.91 -9.26
CA LEU A 96 -19.95 15.17 -10.18
C LEU A 96 -21.22 14.66 -9.49
N LEU A 97 -21.10 14.20 -8.24
CA LEU A 97 -22.25 13.83 -7.42
C LEU A 97 -23.17 15.04 -7.17
N ALA A 98 -22.61 16.18 -6.79
CA ALA A 98 -23.39 17.41 -6.56
C ALA A 98 -24.12 17.87 -7.84
N VAL A 99 -23.47 17.78 -9.01
CA VAL A 99 -24.11 18.06 -10.30
C VAL A 99 -25.27 17.10 -10.57
N ALA A 100 -25.08 15.79 -10.35
CA ALA A 100 -26.14 14.80 -10.53
C ALA A 100 -27.34 15.04 -9.59
N ALA A 101 -27.09 15.45 -8.34
CA ALA A 101 -28.14 15.80 -7.38
C ALA A 101 -29.04 16.95 -7.86
N THR A 102 -28.47 17.90 -8.62
CA THR A 102 -29.18 19.07 -9.16
C THR A 102 -29.83 18.83 -10.52
N ALA A 103 -29.79 17.60 -11.04
CA ALA A 103 -30.39 17.28 -12.33
C ALA A 103 -31.91 17.57 -12.34
N PRO A 104 -32.45 18.14 -13.43
CA PRO A 104 -33.89 18.39 -13.59
C PRO A 104 -34.74 17.15 -13.33
N PRO A 105 -35.94 17.24 -12.74
CA PRO A 105 -36.79 16.08 -12.47
C PRO A 105 -37.19 15.28 -13.73
N ASP A 106 -37.20 15.92 -14.89
CA ASP A 106 -37.51 15.32 -16.20
C ASP A 106 -36.27 14.78 -16.93
N ALA A 107 -35.08 14.86 -16.33
CA ALA A 107 -33.87 14.34 -16.92
C ALA A 107 -33.97 12.82 -17.10
N PRO A 108 -33.65 12.28 -18.29
CA PRO A 108 -33.67 10.85 -18.52
C PRO A 108 -32.63 10.15 -17.63
N ASN A 109 -33.01 9.00 -17.06
CA ASN A 109 -32.13 8.16 -16.23
C ASN A 109 -31.52 8.88 -15.01
N ARG A 110 -32.22 9.89 -14.49
CA ARG A 110 -31.73 10.74 -13.40
C ARG A 110 -31.24 9.97 -12.19
N ASP A 111 -32.04 9.03 -11.70
CA ASP A 111 -31.72 8.25 -10.50
C ASP A 111 -30.56 7.29 -10.76
N GLU A 112 -30.53 6.63 -11.92
CA GLU A 112 -29.42 5.76 -12.33
C GLU A 112 -28.09 6.54 -12.41
N VAL A 113 -28.11 7.74 -13.00
CA VAL A 113 -26.93 8.61 -13.08
C VAL A 113 -26.50 9.07 -11.70
N PHE A 114 -27.45 9.43 -10.82
CA PHE A 114 -27.14 9.80 -9.44
C PHE A 114 -26.48 8.63 -8.69
N ASP A 115 -27.07 7.44 -8.74
CA ASP A 115 -26.57 6.24 -8.09
C ASP A 115 -25.16 5.87 -8.59
N GLU A 116 -24.91 5.99 -9.90
CA GLU A 116 -23.57 5.79 -10.47
C GLU A 116 -22.57 6.80 -9.90
N ARG A 117 -22.94 8.09 -9.80
CA ARG A 117 -22.06 9.12 -9.23
C ARG A 117 -21.86 8.95 -7.72
N ALA A 118 -22.88 8.51 -6.99
CA ALA A 118 -22.81 8.21 -5.57
C ALA A 118 -21.83 7.05 -5.32
N ALA A 119 -21.99 5.94 -6.05
CA ALA A 119 -21.09 4.80 -5.97
C ALA A 119 -19.64 5.17 -6.33
N ASN A 120 -19.44 6.00 -7.36
CA ASN A 120 -18.12 6.49 -7.74
C ASN A 120 -17.48 7.35 -6.63
N PHE A 121 -18.26 8.24 -6.00
CA PHE A 121 -17.79 9.05 -4.88
C PHE A 121 -17.44 8.19 -3.66
N GLU A 122 -18.28 7.22 -3.29
CA GLU A 122 -18.03 6.30 -2.17
C GLU A 122 -16.77 5.46 -2.39
N ASN A 123 -16.62 4.88 -3.58
CA ASN A 123 -15.43 4.11 -3.96
C ASN A 123 -14.17 4.99 -3.92
N HIS A 124 -14.25 6.23 -4.39
CA HIS A 124 -13.11 7.15 -4.35
C HIS A 124 -12.74 7.56 -2.92
N ALA A 125 -13.73 7.90 -2.09
CA ALA A 125 -13.50 8.21 -0.67
C ALA A 125 -12.90 7.02 0.08
N GLY A 126 -13.36 5.79 -0.22
CA GLY A 126 -12.79 4.56 0.30
C GLY A 126 -11.30 4.38 -0.09
N ARG A 127 -10.95 4.64 -1.35
CA ARG A 127 -9.56 4.60 -1.83
C ARG A 127 -8.68 5.64 -1.13
N LEU A 128 -9.13 6.88 -1.01
CA LEU A 128 -8.42 7.94 -0.27
C LEU A 128 -8.12 7.50 1.17
N GLY A 129 -9.11 6.93 1.85
CA GLY A 129 -8.97 6.44 3.22
C GLY A 129 -7.94 5.30 3.32
N ALA A 130 -8.02 4.31 2.42
CA ALA A 130 -7.10 3.19 2.39
C ALA A 130 -5.65 3.63 2.11
N THR A 131 -5.44 4.52 1.14
CA THR A 131 -4.11 5.05 0.80
C THR A 131 -3.54 5.88 1.96
N ALA A 132 -4.36 6.69 2.63
CA ALA A 132 -3.94 7.42 3.82
C ALA A 132 -3.50 6.49 4.97
N GLU A 133 -4.23 5.41 5.22
CA GLU A 133 -3.86 4.39 6.21
C GLU A 133 -2.54 3.70 5.88
N LYS A 134 -2.34 3.31 4.61
CA LYS A 134 -1.07 2.71 4.18
C LYS A 134 0.09 3.72 4.31
N ALA A 135 -0.14 4.99 3.96
CA ALA A 135 0.86 6.05 4.10
C ALA A 135 1.26 6.26 5.56
N ALA A 136 0.30 6.18 6.49
CA ALA A 136 0.55 6.23 7.91
C ALA A 136 1.35 5.01 8.43
N ALA A 137 1.16 3.83 7.83
CA ALA A 137 1.86 2.60 8.23
C ALA A 137 3.30 2.51 7.69
N VAL A 138 3.54 3.00 6.48
CA VAL A 138 4.84 2.88 5.77
C VAL A 138 5.70 4.16 5.92
N GLY A 139 5.06 5.30 6.18
CA GLY A 139 5.73 6.59 6.31
C GLY A 139 6.59 6.70 7.56
N THR A 140 7.54 7.64 7.56
CA THR A 140 8.31 8.02 8.76
C THR A 140 7.55 9.00 9.65
N ALA A 141 6.22 8.96 9.60
CA ALA A 141 5.35 9.88 10.33
C ALA A 141 5.48 9.66 11.84
N ASN A 142 5.43 10.74 12.60
CA ASN A 142 5.41 10.63 14.06
C ASN A 142 4.04 10.12 14.54
N LYS A 143 3.97 9.66 15.80
CA LYS A 143 2.76 9.09 16.39
C LYS A 143 1.54 10.02 16.27
N SER A 144 1.70 11.31 16.55
CA SER A 144 0.61 12.29 16.43
C SER A 144 0.11 12.47 14.98
N THR A 145 1.00 12.43 13.99
CA THR A 145 0.61 12.49 12.58
C THR A 145 -0.18 11.25 12.18
N VAL A 146 0.25 10.06 12.62
CA VAL A 146 -0.47 8.80 12.36
C VAL A 146 -1.88 8.83 12.98
N GLU A 147 -1.99 9.26 14.23
CA GLU A 147 -3.28 9.40 14.91
C GLU A 147 -4.20 10.43 14.22
N GLY A 148 -3.64 11.55 13.78
CA GLY A 148 -4.36 12.57 13.02
C GLY A 148 -4.88 12.04 11.67
N ILE A 149 -4.07 11.28 10.94
CA ILE A 149 -4.48 10.62 9.69
C ILE A 149 -5.62 9.63 9.97
N GLN A 150 -5.47 8.77 10.98
CA GLN A 150 -6.50 7.78 11.34
C GLN A 150 -7.83 8.46 11.73
N ALA A 151 -7.77 9.56 12.48
CA ALA A 151 -8.97 10.34 12.84
C ALA A 151 -9.64 10.97 11.61
N ALA A 152 -8.87 11.49 10.66
CA ALA A 152 -9.38 12.04 9.41
C ALA A 152 -10.02 10.95 8.53
N VAL A 153 -9.36 9.79 8.39
CA VAL A 153 -9.90 8.63 7.65
C VAL A 153 -11.21 8.15 8.27
N LYS A 154 -11.27 8.05 9.60
CA LYS A 154 -12.51 7.70 10.31
C LYS A 154 -13.62 8.70 10.02
N SER A 155 -13.34 9.99 10.18
CA SER A 155 -14.31 11.06 9.88
C SER A 155 -14.80 10.99 8.44
N ALA A 156 -13.90 10.76 7.48
CA ALA A 156 -14.27 10.60 6.07
C ALA A 156 -15.23 9.42 5.87
N ARG A 157 -14.90 8.25 6.42
CA ARG A 157 -15.76 7.05 6.35
C ARG A 157 -17.15 7.27 6.94
N ASP A 158 -17.24 8.01 8.05
CA ASP A 158 -18.51 8.30 8.73
C ASP A 158 -19.35 9.33 7.95
N LEU A 159 -18.72 10.30 7.28
CA LEU A 159 -19.39 11.38 6.55
C LEU A 159 -19.78 11.02 5.11
N THR A 160 -18.99 10.18 4.43
CA THR A 160 -19.24 9.77 3.04
C THR A 160 -20.69 9.30 2.80
N PRO A 161 -21.26 8.36 3.58
CA PRO A 161 -22.64 7.95 3.40
C PRO A 161 -23.63 9.09 3.71
N GLN A 162 -23.35 9.95 4.68
CA GLN A 162 -24.24 11.08 4.99
C GLN A 162 -24.34 12.08 3.83
N VAL A 163 -23.24 12.30 3.10
CA VAL A 163 -23.20 13.13 1.91
C VAL A 163 -24.01 12.51 0.77
N THR A 164 -23.87 11.19 0.53
CA THR A 164 -24.65 10.53 -0.53
C THR A 164 -26.14 10.52 -0.22
N HIS A 165 -26.52 10.20 1.02
CA HIS A 165 -27.92 10.21 1.45
C HIS A 165 -28.52 11.63 1.43
N GLY A 166 -27.77 12.63 1.91
CA GLY A 166 -28.25 14.02 1.96
C GLY A 166 -28.37 14.69 0.58
N LEU A 167 -27.61 14.22 -0.41
CA LEU A 167 -27.69 14.67 -1.80
C LEU A 167 -28.68 13.85 -2.63
N HIS A 168 -29.23 12.75 -2.09
CA HIS A 168 -30.19 11.95 -2.81
C HIS A 168 -31.39 12.84 -3.15
N PRO A 169 -31.74 12.96 -4.44
CA PRO A 169 -32.84 13.81 -4.79
C PRO A 169 -34.15 13.23 -4.25
N HIS A 170 -34.82 13.99 -3.40
CA HIS A 170 -36.14 13.63 -2.90
C HIS A 170 -37.18 13.84 -4.00
N GLU A 171 -38.03 12.84 -4.24
CA GLU A 171 -39.27 13.04 -4.99
C GLU A 171 -40.15 14.00 -4.19
N THR A 172 -40.29 15.24 -4.66
CA THR A 172 -41.40 16.10 -4.24
C THR A 172 -42.68 15.44 -4.73
N LYS A 173 -43.35 14.69 -3.86
CA LYS A 173 -44.74 14.29 -4.10
C LYS A 173 -45.55 15.58 -4.26
N ALA A 174 -46.02 15.83 -5.47
CA ALA A 174 -46.98 16.89 -5.74
C ALA A 174 -48.28 16.54 -5.03
N ASP A 175 -48.65 17.33 -4.02
CA ASP A 175 -50.01 17.43 -3.48
C ASP A 175 -50.92 18.18 -4.47
#